data_AF-Q2VXW8-F1
#
_entry.id   AF-Q2VXW8-F1
#
_cell.length_a   1.000
_cell.length_b   1.000
_cell.length_c   1.000
_cell.angle_alpha   90.00
_cell.angle_beta   90.00
_cell.angle_gamma   90.00
#
_symmetry.space_group_name_H-M   'P 1'
#
loop_
_entity.id
_entity.type
_entity.pdbx_description
1 polymer ?
#
loop_
_entity_poly.entity_id
_entity_poly.type
_entity_poly.pdbx_seq_one_letter_code
_entity_poly.pdbx_strand_id
1 'polypeptide(L)'
;FHSSLSPSIELGAMWPPTGITPFNPFQIPLLNTVILLTSGITVTWAHHSLMESNHSQATQGLFFTVLLGIYFTILQAYEYMEAPFTIADSIYGSTFFVATGFHGIHVLIGTTFLLICLFRHLSNHFSKNHHFGFEAAAWYWH
;
A
#
# COMPACT_ATOMS: atom_id res chain seq x y z
N PHE A 1 2.27 -1.81 -19.92
CA PHE A 1 3.07 -1.02 -20.88
C PHE A 1 2.82 -1.37 -22.35
N HIS A 2 2.68 -2.64 -22.75
CA HIS A 2 2.41 -3.00 -24.15
C HIS A 2 1.23 -2.23 -24.77
N SER A 3 0.06 -2.26 -24.11
CA SER A 3 -1.16 -1.62 -24.62
C SER A 3 -1.13 -0.08 -24.61
N SER A 4 -0.28 0.53 -23.78
CA SER A 4 -0.15 1.99 -23.70
C SER A 4 0.90 2.55 -24.67
N LEU A 5 1.92 1.76 -25.03
CA LEU A 5 3.00 2.16 -25.94
C LEU A 5 2.61 1.98 -27.42
N SER A 6 1.75 1.01 -27.73
CA SER A 6 1.18 0.81 -29.07
C SER A 6 -0.34 0.64 -28.99
N PRO A 7 -1.10 1.72 -28.74
CA PRO A 7 -2.56 1.67 -28.62
C PRO A 7 -3.19 1.21 -29.93
N SER A 8 -4.15 0.28 -29.85
CA SER A 8 -4.87 -0.20 -31.02
C SER A 8 -5.77 0.89 -31.62
N ILE A 9 -6.12 0.73 -32.90
CA ILE A 9 -7.00 1.66 -33.62
C ILE A 9 -8.38 1.74 -32.93
N GLU A 10 -8.84 0.63 -32.36
CA GLU A 10 -10.11 0.53 -31.60
C GLU A 10 -10.13 1.44 -30.35
N LEU A 11 -8.97 1.82 -29.81
CA LEU A 11 -8.83 2.74 -28.68
C LEU A 11 -8.72 4.22 -29.12
N GLY A 12 -8.77 4.49 -30.43
CA GLY A 12 -8.51 5.80 -31.02
C GLY A 12 -7.03 6.08 -31.31
N ALA A 13 -6.17 5.05 -31.30
CA ALA A 13 -4.72 5.16 -31.51
C ALA A 13 -4.01 6.17 -30.56
N MET A 14 -4.59 6.38 -29.37
CA MET A 14 -4.07 7.28 -28.34
C MET A 14 -4.17 6.65 -26.95
N TRP A 15 -3.42 7.20 -26.00
CA TRP A 15 -3.46 6.79 -24.60
C TRP A 15 -3.55 8.02 -23.68
N PRO A 16 -4.50 8.07 -22.72
CA PRO A 16 -5.58 7.11 -22.46
C PRO A 16 -6.54 6.94 -23.64
N PRO A 17 -7.28 5.80 -23.74
CA PRO A 17 -8.27 5.57 -24.78
C PRO A 17 -9.34 6.67 -24.82
N THR A 18 -9.91 6.92 -26.00
CA THR A 18 -10.99 7.90 -26.16
C THR A 18 -12.18 7.58 -25.26
N GLY A 19 -12.66 8.57 -24.50
CA GLY A 19 -13.79 8.42 -23.58
C GLY A 19 -13.42 8.04 -22.14
N ILE A 20 -12.15 7.72 -21.86
CA ILE A 20 -11.66 7.51 -20.50
C ILE A 20 -11.15 8.83 -19.91
N THR A 21 -11.69 9.22 -18.75
CA THR A 21 -11.17 10.31 -17.94
C THR A 21 -10.30 9.74 -16.80
N PRO A 22 -8.96 9.81 -16.91
CA PRO A 22 -8.07 9.27 -15.88
C PRO A 22 -8.12 10.11 -14.60
N PHE A 23 -7.74 9.52 -13.47
CA PHE A 23 -7.54 10.26 -12.22
C PHE A 23 -6.42 11.30 -12.34
N ASN A 24 -6.56 12.40 -11.60
CA ASN A 24 -5.49 13.35 -11.44
C ASN A 24 -4.43 12.77 -10.46
N PRO A 25 -3.18 12.54 -10.90
CA PRO A 25 -2.16 11.92 -10.06
C PRO A 25 -1.78 12.77 -8.84
N PHE A 26 -2.05 14.08 -8.84
CA PHE A 26 -1.71 14.98 -7.74
C PHE A 26 -2.77 15.04 -6.62
N GLN A 27 -3.84 14.25 -6.73
CA GLN A 27 -4.90 14.17 -5.71
C GLN A 27 -4.68 12.96 -4.79
N ILE A 28 -5.68 12.08 -4.68
CA ILE A 28 -5.64 10.88 -3.83
C ILE A 28 -4.44 9.98 -4.16
N PRO A 29 -4.03 9.76 -5.43
CA PRO A 29 -2.84 8.94 -5.73
C PRO A 29 -1.55 9.47 -5.08
N LEU A 30 -1.33 10.78 -5.11
CA LEU A 30 -0.17 11.40 -4.47
C LEU A 30 -0.23 11.25 -2.94
N LEU A 31 -1.40 11.45 -2.36
CA LEU A 31 -1.61 11.26 -0.92
C LEU A 31 -1.29 9.81 -0.51
N ASN A 32 -1.79 8.83 -1.25
CA ASN A 32 -1.52 7.41 -1.03
C ASN A 32 -0.01 7.09 -1.11
N THR A 33 0.70 7.72 -2.04
CA THR A 33 2.17 7.59 -2.16
C THR A 33 2.88 8.12 -0.91
N VAL A 34 2.50 9.31 -0.43
CA VAL A 34 3.06 9.90 0.79
C VAL A 34 2.76 9.03 2.02
N ILE A 35 1.56 8.46 2.11
CA ILE A 35 1.17 7.56 3.21
C ILE A 35 2.06 6.31 3.23
N LEU A 36 2.28 5.65 2.10
CA LEU A 36 3.14 4.46 2.06
C LEU A 36 4.60 4.80 2.39
N LEU A 37 5.14 5.89 1.84
CA LEU A 37 6.51 6.34 2.16
C LEU A 37 6.68 6.67 3.65
N THR A 38 5.72 7.38 4.24
CA THR A 38 5.74 7.70 5.67
C THR A 38 5.58 6.46 6.54
N SER A 39 4.78 5.48 6.11
CA SER A 39 4.65 4.19 6.81
C SER A 39 5.96 3.37 6.79
N GLY A 40 6.74 3.48 5.71
CA GLY A 40 8.10 2.91 5.63
C GLY A 40 9.03 3.51 6.69
N ILE A 41 8.98 4.83 6.86
CA ILE A 41 9.77 5.50 7.91
C ILE A 41 9.34 5.04 9.30
N THR A 42 8.04 4.93 9.57
CA THR A 42 7.54 4.52 10.89
C THR A 42 7.85 3.05 11.22
N VAL A 43 7.86 2.15 10.22
CA VAL A 43 8.23 0.74 10.46
C VAL A 43 9.73 0.59 10.71
N THR A 44 10.57 1.35 10.00
CA THR A 44 12.02 1.39 10.26
C THR A 44 12.32 1.96 11.65
N TRP A 45 11.58 3.00 12.07
CA TRP A 45 11.68 3.52 13.44
C TRP A 45 11.27 2.47 14.49
N ALA A 46 10.20 1.71 14.24
CA ALA A 46 9.80 0.61 15.11
C ALA A 46 10.89 -0.47 15.20
N HIS A 47 11.54 -0.79 14.07
CA HIS A 47 12.63 -1.75 14.02
C HIS A 47 13.84 -1.32 14.88
N HIS A 48 14.31 -0.08 14.68
CA HIS A 48 15.41 0.47 15.47
C HIS A 48 15.06 0.50 16.97
N SER A 49 13.84 0.91 17.32
CA SER A 49 13.38 0.93 18.70
C SER A 49 13.40 -0.47 19.34
N LEU A 50 13.05 -1.51 18.58
CA LEU A 50 13.05 -2.89 19.05
C LEU A 50 14.49 -3.42 19.26
N MET A 51 15.43 -3.07 18.37
CA MET A 51 16.87 -3.34 18.56
C MET A 51 17.50 -2.55 19.72
N GLU A 52 16.95 -1.39 20.07
CA GLU A 52 17.37 -0.60 21.23
C GLU A 52 16.64 -1.00 22.53
N SER A 53 15.80 -2.03 22.50
CA SER A 53 14.96 -2.46 23.62
C SER A 53 14.02 -1.37 24.15
N ASN A 54 13.69 -0.35 23.33
CA ASN A 54 12.73 0.69 23.67
C ASN A 54 11.30 0.24 23.30
N HIS A 55 10.66 -0.42 24.26
CA HIS A 55 9.33 -1.02 24.06
C HIS A 55 8.26 0.00 23.67
N SER A 56 8.25 1.17 24.30
CA SER A 56 7.22 2.21 24.07
C SER A 56 7.29 2.79 22.65
N GLN A 57 8.50 3.11 22.16
CA GLN A 57 8.70 3.67 20.82
C GLN A 57 8.46 2.61 19.75
N ALA A 58 8.85 1.35 19.98
CA ALA A 58 8.56 0.25 19.08
C ALA A 58 7.04 0.05 18.91
N THR A 59 6.28 0.11 20.01
CA THR A 59 4.80 0.05 19.97
C THR A 59 4.23 1.22 19.18
N GLN A 60 4.72 2.44 19.42
CA GLN A 60 4.22 3.65 18.78
C GLN A 60 4.48 3.66 17.26
N GLY A 61 5.71 3.33 16.84
CA GLY A 61 6.06 3.26 15.41
C GLY A 61 5.26 2.18 14.67
N LEU A 62 5.10 1.00 15.28
CA LEU A 62 4.35 -0.09 14.67
C LEU A 62 2.84 0.22 14.63
N PHE A 63 2.28 0.84 15.67
CA PHE A 63 0.90 1.32 15.68
C PHE A 63 0.63 2.32 14.56
N PHE A 64 1.49 3.33 14.38
CA PHE A 64 1.32 4.30 13.29
C PHE A 64 1.47 3.66 11.91
N THR A 65 2.38 2.70 11.74
CA THR A 65 2.53 1.97 10.48
C THR A 65 1.23 1.24 10.11
N VAL A 66 0.64 0.51 11.06
CA VAL A 66 -0.63 -0.20 10.85
C VAL A 66 -1.77 0.78 10.56
N LEU A 67 -1.85 1.90 11.29
CA LEU A 67 -2.85 2.93 11.07
C LEU A 67 -2.75 3.52 9.65
N LEU A 68 -1.54 3.82 9.18
CA LEU A 68 -1.30 4.34 7.84
C LEU A 68 -1.66 3.31 6.76
N GLY A 69 -1.38 2.02 6.97
CA GLY A 69 -1.79 0.94 6.05
C GLY A 69 -3.31 0.79 5.94
N ILE A 70 -4.03 0.88 7.06
CA ILE A 70 -5.50 0.91 7.07
C ILE A 70 -6.01 2.15 6.34
N TYR A 71 -5.40 3.31 6.60
CA TYR A 71 -5.81 4.57 5.98
C TYR A 71 -5.62 4.55 4.46
N PHE A 72 -4.48 4.03 3.97
CA PHE A 72 -4.26 3.78 2.54
C PHE A 72 -5.38 2.91 1.94
N THR A 73 -5.74 1.82 2.61
CA THR A 73 -6.76 0.89 2.12
C THR A 73 -8.12 1.58 1.99
N ILE A 74 -8.51 2.41 2.96
CA ILE A 74 -9.76 3.18 2.92
C ILE A 74 -9.75 4.17 1.75
N LEU A 75 -8.64 4.89 1.54
CA LEU A 75 -8.50 5.83 0.43
C LEU A 75 -8.52 5.12 -0.93
N GLN A 76 -7.87 3.95 -1.04
CA GLN A 76 -7.90 3.15 -2.26
C GLN A 76 -9.32 2.64 -2.57
N ALA A 77 -10.07 2.23 -1.54
CA ALA A 77 -11.48 1.84 -1.71
C ALA A 77 -12.34 3.03 -2.15
N TYR A 78 -12.13 4.21 -1.56
CA TYR A 78 -12.82 5.44 -1.96
C TYR A 78 -12.49 5.84 -3.41
N GLU A 79 -11.23 5.75 -3.81
CA GLU A 79 -10.81 5.96 -5.20
C GLU A 79 -11.55 5.01 -6.17
N TYR A 80 -11.73 3.75 -5.81
CA TYR A 80 -12.47 2.80 -6.64
C TYR A 80 -13.96 3.10 -6.72
N MET A 81 -14.58 3.61 -5.66
CA MET A 81 -16.00 3.98 -5.66
C MET A 81 -16.28 5.21 -6.51
N GLU A 82 -15.36 6.18 -6.53
CA GLU A 82 -15.48 7.43 -7.27
C GLU A 82 -14.90 7.36 -8.70
N ALA A 83 -14.42 6.18 -9.12
CA ALA A 83 -13.82 6.01 -10.44
C ALA A 83 -14.84 6.24 -11.57
N PRO A 84 -14.55 7.11 -12.56
CA PRO A 84 -15.43 7.33 -13.71
C PRO A 84 -15.33 6.21 -14.76
N PHE A 85 -14.55 5.17 -14.49
CA PHE A 85 -14.35 3.98 -15.34
C PHE A 85 -14.32 2.73 -14.46
N THR A 86 -14.63 1.59 -15.06
CA THR A 86 -14.74 0.28 -14.42
C THR A 86 -13.72 -0.70 -15.01
N ILE A 87 -13.61 -1.90 -14.44
CA ILE A 87 -12.74 -2.97 -14.97
C ILE A 87 -13.13 -3.41 -16.39
N ALA A 88 -14.38 -3.21 -16.79
CA ALA A 88 -14.89 -3.55 -18.12
C ALA A 88 -14.58 -2.47 -19.17
N ASP A 89 -14.15 -1.28 -18.74
CA ASP A 89 -13.92 -0.15 -19.64
C ASP A 89 -12.54 -0.21 -20.28
N SER A 90 -12.50 -0.89 -21.42
CA SER A 90 -11.34 -1.04 -22.30
C SER A 90 -10.13 -1.74 -21.64
N ILE A 91 -9.01 -1.78 -22.37
CA ILE A 91 -7.74 -2.24 -21.81
C ILE A 91 -7.21 -1.31 -20.71
N TYR A 92 -7.65 -0.05 -20.66
CA TYR A 92 -7.25 0.89 -19.61
C TYR A 92 -7.81 0.47 -18.25
N GLY A 93 -9.13 0.29 -18.14
CA GLY A 93 -9.78 -0.09 -16.89
C GLY A 93 -9.30 -1.44 -16.38
N SER A 94 -9.23 -2.45 -17.25
CA SER A 94 -8.69 -3.77 -16.90
C SER A 94 -7.24 -3.70 -16.38
N THR A 95 -6.34 -3.00 -17.07
CA THR A 95 -4.95 -2.89 -16.62
C THR A 95 -4.81 -2.08 -15.33
N PHE A 96 -5.59 -1.01 -15.16
CA PHE A 96 -5.64 -0.22 -13.94
C PHE A 96 -6.08 -1.08 -12.75
N PHE A 97 -7.32 -1.58 -12.76
CA PHE A 97 -7.92 -2.28 -11.62
C PHE A 97 -7.22 -3.59 -11.27
N VAL A 98 -6.67 -4.32 -12.24
CA VAL A 98 -5.89 -5.52 -11.94
C VAL A 98 -4.58 -5.15 -11.25
N ALA A 99 -3.81 -4.19 -11.78
CA ALA A 99 -2.52 -3.82 -11.20
C ALA A 99 -2.68 -3.21 -9.79
N THR A 100 -3.56 -2.22 -9.65
CA THR A 100 -3.80 -1.55 -8.37
C THR A 100 -4.54 -2.46 -7.40
N GLY A 101 -5.42 -3.34 -7.89
CA GLY A 101 -6.16 -4.31 -7.07
C GLY A 101 -5.25 -5.37 -6.48
N PHE A 102 -4.34 -5.95 -7.27
CA PHE A 102 -3.33 -6.87 -6.73
C PHE A 102 -2.43 -6.18 -5.71
N HIS A 103 -1.95 -4.96 -5.98
CA HIS A 103 -1.19 -4.19 -5.01
C HIS A 103 -2.00 -3.96 -3.72
N GLY A 104 -3.27 -3.57 -3.81
CA GLY A 104 -4.15 -3.38 -2.65
C GLY A 104 -4.31 -4.65 -1.80
N ILE A 105 -4.41 -5.83 -2.42
CA ILE A 105 -4.41 -7.12 -1.71
C ILE A 105 -3.08 -7.33 -0.96
N HIS A 106 -1.95 -7.01 -1.59
CA HIS A 106 -0.64 -7.11 -0.91
C HIS A 106 -0.57 -6.15 0.28
N VAL A 107 -1.05 -4.91 0.16
CA VAL A 107 -1.10 -3.96 1.29
C VAL A 107 -1.98 -4.49 2.43
N LEU A 108 -3.11 -5.12 2.14
CA LEU A 108 -3.97 -5.78 3.16
C LEU A 108 -3.22 -6.92 3.88
N ILE A 109 -2.55 -7.79 3.14
CA ILE A 109 -1.74 -8.88 3.72
C ILE A 109 -0.62 -8.31 4.58
N GLY A 110 0.09 -7.28 4.11
CA GLY A 110 1.16 -6.63 4.86
C GLY A 110 0.67 -5.97 6.14
N THR A 111 -0.47 -5.26 6.05
CA THR A 111 -1.08 -4.59 7.21
C THR A 111 -1.53 -5.59 8.26
N THR A 112 -2.14 -6.72 7.86
CA THR A 112 -2.51 -7.78 8.80
C THR A 112 -1.28 -8.47 9.42
N PHE A 113 -0.20 -8.66 8.66
CA PHE A 113 1.04 -9.22 9.18
C PHE A 113 1.70 -8.30 10.22
N LEU A 114 1.75 -6.99 9.95
CA LEU A 114 2.22 -5.98 10.91
C LEU A 114 1.31 -5.86 12.13
N LEU A 115 -0.01 -5.99 11.96
CA LEU A 115 -0.95 -6.02 13.07
C LEU A 115 -0.73 -7.23 13.99
N ILE A 116 -0.45 -8.41 13.42
CA ILE A 116 -0.07 -9.59 14.20
C ILE A 116 1.25 -9.32 14.94
N CYS A 117 2.22 -8.67 14.30
CA CYS A 117 3.46 -8.27 14.97
C CYS A 117 3.20 -7.28 16.11
N LEU A 118 2.25 -6.34 15.97
CA LEU A 118 1.87 -5.42 17.04
C LEU A 118 1.33 -6.16 18.25
N PHE A 119 0.41 -7.10 18.05
CA PHE A 119 -0.12 -7.92 19.15
C PHE A 119 0.97 -8.77 19.81
N ARG A 120 1.86 -9.38 19.03
CA ARG A 120 3.00 -10.14 19.57
C ARG A 120 3.97 -9.28 20.36
N HIS A 121 4.22 -8.05 19.89
CA HIS A 121 5.04 -7.07 20.60
C HIS A 121 4.41 -6.70 21.93
N LEU A 122 3.12 -6.38 21.96
CA LEU A 122 2.37 -6.07 23.20
C LEU A 122 2.37 -7.24 24.20
N SER A 123 2.37 -8.49 23.71
CA SER A 123 2.52 -9.69 24.54
C SER A 123 3.98 -10.04 24.91
N ASN A 124 4.94 -9.14 24.64
CA ASN A 124 6.37 -9.31 24.92
C ASN A 124 7.01 -10.56 24.29
N HIS A 125 6.53 -10.99 23.11
CA HIS A 125 7.09 -12.16 22.42
C HIS A 125 8.43 -11.89 21.70
N PHE A 126 8.77 -10.62 21.48
CA PHE A 126 10.00 -10.23 20.78
C PHE A 126 11.11 -9.87 21.76
N SER A 127 12.33 -10.26 21.42
CA SER A 127 13.53 -9.80 22.12
C SER A 127 14.41 -8.98 21.18
N LYS A 128 15.32 -8.19 21.76
CA LYS A 128 16.30 -7.39 21.02
C LYS A 128 17.09 -8.18 19.97
N ASN A 129 17.33 -9.48 20.19
CA ASN A 129 18.13 -10.31 19.29
C ASN A 129 17.30 -11.31 18.48
N HIS A 130 16.02 -11.49 18.80
CA HIS A 130 15.18 -12.50 18.16
C HIS A 130 13.78 -11.94 17.90
N HIS A 131 13.59 -11.46 16.68
CA HIS A 131 12.36 -10.84 16.20
C HIS A 131 12.16 -11.02 14.68
N PHE A 132 12.60 -12.16 14.13
CA PHE A 132 12.49 -12.46 12.69
C PHE A 132 11.07 -12.30 12.12
N GLY A 133 10.04 -12.61 12.91
CA GLY A 133 8.65 -12.41 12.48
C GLY A 133 8.33 -10.93 12.16
N PHE A 134 8.92 -10.01 12.92
CA PHE A 134 8.83 -8.58 12.64
C PHE A 134 9.72 -8.20 11.44
N GLU A 135 10.94 -8.73 11.33
CA GLU A 135 11.83 -8.47 10.17
C GLU A 135 11.17 -8.90 8.85
N ALA A 136 10.57 -10.10 8.80
CA ALA A 136 9.85 -10.59 7.63
C ALA A 136 8.65 -9.71 7.27
N ALA A 137 7.90 -9.24 8.28
CA ALA A 137 6.80 -8.30 8.05
C ALA A 137 7.30 -6.95 7.53
N ALA A 138 8.43 -6.45 8.06
CA ALA A 138 9.06 -5.23 7.60
C ALA A 138 9.59 -5.37 6.16
N TRP A 139 10.20 -6.50 5.79
CA TRP A 139 10.62 -6.75 4.40
C TRP A 139 9.45 -6.85 3.44
N TYR A 140 8.35 -7.46 3.86
CA TYR A 140 7.14 -7.53 3.03
C TYR A 140 6.48 -6.14 2.86
N TRP A 141 6.63 -5.26 3.84
CA TRP A 141 6.05 -3.92 3.82
C TRP A 141 6.80 -2.93 2.92
N HIS A 142 8.11 -3.14 2.74
CA HIS A 142 8.93 -2.35 1.81
C HIS A 142 8.78 -2.87 0.37
#